data_AF-A0A353CZ14-F1
#
_entry.id   AF-A0A353CZ14-F1
#
_cell.length_a   1.000
_cell.length_b   1.000
_cell.length_c   1.000
_cell.angle_alpha   90.00
_cell.angle_beta   90.00
_cell.angle_gamma   90.00
#
_symmetry.space_group_name_H-M   'P 1'
#
loop_
_entity.id
_entity.type
_entity.pdbx_description
1 polymer ?
#
loop_
_entity_poly.entity_id
_entity_poly.type
_entity_poly.pdbx_seq_one_letter_code
_entity_poly.pdbx_strand_id
1 'polypeptide(L)' 'MDNYDLDGKLWRTAEAHAMNYYEVPVLWSTLEVYYDLQKQRYLVSGMDNQRNPYHFSEDADPREFSPNALKYYIR' A
#
# COMPACT_ATOMS: atom_id res chain seq x y z
N MET A 1 -8.85 4.95 8.32
CA MET A 1 -8.93 3.71 9.12
C MET A 1 -8.21 3.93 10.44
N ASP A 2 -8.87 3.58 11.53
CA ASP A 2 -8.30 3.70 12.88
C ASP A 2 -7.76 2.36 13.36
N ASN A 3 -6.56 2.38 13.95
CA ASN A 3 -5.87 1.21 14.48
C ASN A 3 -5.64 1.40 15.97
N TYR A 4 -5.99 0.39 16.76
CA TYR A 4 -5.92 0.40 18.21
C TYR A 4 -4.85 -0.59 18.70
N ASP A 5 -4.22 -0.30 19.83
CA ASP A 5 -3.30 -1.22 20.49
C ASP A 5 -4.03 -2.31 21.30
N LEU A 6 -3.25 -3.17 21.97
CA LEU A 6 -3.79 -4.28 22.77
C LEU A 6 -4.64 -3.81 23.96
N ASP A 7 -4.45 -2.57 24.42
CA ASP A 7 -5.23 -1.95 25.50
C ASP A 7 -6.45 -1.17 24.96
N GLY A 8 -6.71 -1.23 23.65
CA GLY A 8 -7.83 -0.55 23.00
C GLY A 8 -7.62 0.95 22.82
N LYS A 9 -6.40 1.46 23.00
CA LYS A 9 -6.09 2.88 22.78
C LYS A 9 -5.79 3.13 21.32
N LEU A 10 -6.27 4.25 20.79
CA LEU A 10 -5.97 4.67 19.43
C LEU A 10 -4.45 4.85 19.26
N TRP A 11 -3.87 4.09 18.34
CA TRP A 11 -2.43 4.05 18.08
C TRP A 11 -2.09 4.76 16.78
N ARG A 12 -2.80 4.43 15.70
CA ARG A 12 -2.57 4.99 14.37
C ARG A 12 -3.87 5.29 13.67
N THR A 13 -3.87 6.33 12.86
CA THR A 13 -4.94 6.54 11.87
C THR A 13 -4.32 6.60 10.47
N ALA A 14 -5.08 6.16 9.48
CA ALA A 14 -4.66 6.10 8.09
C ALA A 14 -5.70 6.77 7.19
N GLU A 15 -5.23 7.58 6.26
CA GLU A 15 -6.02 8.23 5.23
C GLU A 15 -5.61 7.68 3.87
N ALA A 16 -6.59 7.40 3.02
CA ALA A 16 -6.39 6.89 1.68
C ALA A 16 -7.02 7.85 0.68
N HIS A 17 -6.21 8.39 -0.22
CA HIS A 17 -6.66 9.24 -1.32
C HIS A 17 -7.04 8.35 -2.49
N ALA A 18 -8.32 7.98 -2.55
CA ALA A 18 -8.85 7.06 -3.53
C ALA A 18 -9.04 7.72 -4.91
N MET A 19 -8.79 6.94 -5.96
CA MET A 19 -9.04 7.26 -7.35
C MET A 19 -9.60 6.01 -8.06
N ASN A 20 -10.38 6.23 -9.12
CA ASN A 20 -10.79 5.14 -9.99
C ASN A 20 -9.70 4.91 -11.04
N TYR A 21 -9.23 3.67 -11.16
CA TYR A 21 -8.47 3.21 -12.30
C TYR A 21 -9.50 2.81 -13.36
N TYR A 22 -9.56 3.54 -14.47
CA TYR A 22 -10.60 3.33 -15.48
C TYR A 22 -10.24 2.24 -16.50
N GLU A 23 -8.95 2.01 -16.72
CA GLU A 23 -8.45 0.95 -17.60
C GLU A 23 -8.75 -0.44 -17.02
N VAL A 24 -8.60 -0.57 -15.70
CA VAL A 24 -9.01 -1.75 -14.93
C VAL A 24 -10.01 -1.26 -13.89
N PRO A 25 -11.32 -1.50 -14.07
CA PRO A 25 -12.41 -0.81 -13.35
C PRO A 25 -12.40 -1.12 -11.84
N VAL A 26 -11.47 -0.50 -11.13
CA VAL A 26 -11.09 -0.75 -9.75
C VAL A 26 -10.92 0.59 -9.04
N LEU A 27 -11.52 0.69 -7.86
CA LEU A 27 -11.28 1.78 -6.93
C LEU A 27 -10.04 1.44 -6.10
N TRP A 28 -9.01 2.30 -6.14
CA TRP A 28 -7.80 2.11 -5.35
C TRP A 28 -7.19 3.45 -4.93
N SER A 29 -6.26 3.44 -3.98
CA SER A 29 -5.60 4.61 -3.43
C SER A 29 -4.32 4.93 -4.19
N THR A 30 -4.19 6.18 -4.64
CA THR A 30 -2.91 6.67 -5.20
C THR A 30 -1.95 7.05 -4.08
N LEU A 31 -2.47 7.56 -2.96
CA LEU A 31 -1.67 8.03 -1.83
C LEU A 31 -2.30 7.54 -0.54
N GLU A 32 -1.46 7.05 0.36
CA GLU A 32 -1.87 6.65 1.70
C GLU A 32 -0.97 7.34 2.73
N VAL A 33 -1.59 7.95 3.72
CA VAL A 33 -0.89 8.63 4.81
C VAL A 33 -1.21 7.90 6.10
N TYR A 34 -0.16 7.46 6.80
CA TYR A 34 -0.26 6.77 8.07
C TYR A 34 0.31 7.65 9.17
N TYR A 35 -0.50 7.96 10.18
CA TYR A 35 -0.12 8.78 11.33
C TYR A 35 0.12 7.90 12.56
N ASP A 36 1.32 7.97 13.14
CA ASP A 36 1.67 7.36 14.43
C ASP A 36 1.48 8.41 15.53
N LEU A 37 0.35 8.31 16.24
CA LEU A 37 -0.07 9.31 17.22
C LEU A 37 0.81 9.30 18.47
N GLN A 38 1.42 8.15 18.80
CA GLN A 38 2.29 8.02 19.96
C GLN A 38 3.67 8.62 19.71
N LYS A 39 4.20 8.44 18.49
CA LYS A 39 5.56 8.89 18.13
C LYS A 39 5.59 10.19 17.33
N GLN A 40 4.43 10.81 17.09
CA GLN A 40 4.28 12.07 16.35
C GLN A 40 5.01 12.08 15.00
N ARG A 41 4.89 10.97 14.27
CA ARG A 41 5.50 10.79 12.95
C ARG A 41 4.47 10.31 11.96
N TYR A 42 4.74 10.51 10.69
CA TYR A 42 3.89 10.05 9.62
C TYR A 42 4.71 9.31 8.56
N LEU A 43 4.05 8.39 7.86
CA LEU A 43 4.56 7.72 6.68
C LEU A 43 3.62 8.01 5.53
N VAL A 44 4.17 8.43 4.40
CA VAL A 44 3.44 8.58 3.14
C VAL A 44 3.87 7.46 2.20
N SER A 45 2.89 6.73 1.67
CA SER A 45 3.09 5.65 0.72
C SER A 45 2.26 5.89 -0.54
N GLY A 46 2.69 5.32 -1.67
CA GLY A 46 1.97 5.40 -2.94
C GLY A 46 2.34 6.57 -3.84
N MET A 47 3.19 7.52 -3.40
CA MET A 47 3.65 8.63 -4.25
C MET A 47 4.31 8.10 -5.54
N ASP A 48 3.65 8.36 -6.66
CA ASP A 48 3.98 7.86 -8.00
C ASP A 48 4.32 9.00 -8.98
N ASN A 49 4.41 10.24 -8.51
CA ASN A 49 4.71 11.45 -9.29
C ASN A 49 6.00 11.38 -10.13
N GLN A 50 6.90 10.44 -9.84
CA GLN A 50 8.14 10.17 -10.58
C GLN A 50 8.26 8.71 -11.03
N ARG A 51 7.16 7.97 -11.07
CA ARG A 51 7.12 6.54 -11.43
C ARG A 51 6.20 6.33 -12.62
N ASN A 52 6.40 5.21 -13.31
CA ASN A 52 5.43 4.75 -14.30
C ASN A 52 4.12 4.38 -13.59
N PRO A 53 2.97 4.51 -14.28
CA PRO A 53 1.69 4.02 -13.77
C PRO A 53 1.75 2.55 -13.37
N TYR A 54 0.84 2.14 -12.48
CA TYR A 54 0.69 0.74 -12.10
C TYR A 54 0.44 -0.15 -13.33
N HIS A 55 1.16 -1.27 -13.39
CA HIS A 55 0.92 -2.30 -14.39
C HIS A 55 -0.01 -3.37 -13.78
N PHE A 56 -1.23 -3.43 -14.29
CA PHE A 56 -2.21 -4.45 -13.90
C PHE A 56 -2.06 -5.67 -14.83
N SER A 57 -1.61 -6.79 -14.29
CA SER A 57 -1.50 -8.06 -15.03
C SER A 57 -2.77 -8.88 -14.86
N GLU A 58 -3.22 -9.54 -15.93
CA GLU A 58 -4.34 -10.49 -15.89
C GLU A 58 -3.91 -11.88 -15.38
N ASP A 59 -2.63 -12.19 -15.48
CA ASP A 59 -2.02 -13.45 -15.04
C ASP A 59 -0.94 -13.22 -13.98
N ALA A 60 -0.78 -14.18 -13.07
CA ALA A 60 0.33 -14.22 -12.11
C ALA A 60 0.80 -15.66 -11.93
N ASP A 61 2.12 -15.89 -11.89
CA ASP A 61 2.67 -17.22 -11.65
C ASP A 61 2.69 -17.49 -10.14
N PRO A 62 2.01 -18.54 -9.63
CA PRO A 62 1.99 -18.85 -8.20
C PRO A 62 3.38 -18.99 -7.56
N ARG A 63 4.41 -19.33 -8.35
CA ARG A 63 5.79 -19.44 -7.89
C ARG A 63 6.38 -18.10 -7.46
N GLU A 64 5.88 -16.98 -7.98
CA GLU A 64 6.26 -15.61 -7.60
C GLU A 64 5.89 -15.30 -6.14
N PHE A 65 4.95 -16.04 -5.56
CA PHE A 65 4.52 -15.90 -4.16
C PHE A 65 5.17 -16.94 -3.23
N SER A 66 6.15 -17.71 -3.72
CA SER A 66 6.90 -18.66 -2.89
C SER A 66 7.98 -17.95 -2.05
N PRO A 67 8.37 -18.49 -0.88
CA PRO A 67 9.45 -17.89 -0.07
C PRO A 67 10.79 -17.73 -0.81
N ASN A 68 11.03 -18.55 -1.85
CA ASN A 68 12.24 -18.50 -2.66
C ASN A 68 12.20 -17.43 -3.77
N ALA A 69 11.04 -16.85 -4.07
CA ALA A 69 10.84 -15.89 -5.17
C ALA A 69 11.64 -14.59 -5.00
N LEU A 70 11.85 -14.14 -3.75
CA LEU A 70 12.56 -12.89 -3.45
C LEU A 70 13.97 -12.83 -4.08
N LYS A 71 14.66 -13.97 -4.17
CA LYS A 71 16.00 -14.05 -4.76
C LYS A 71 16.01 -13.82 -6.27
N TYR A 72 14.90 -14.06 -6.94
CA TYR A 72 14.77 -13.91 -8.40
C TYR A 72 14.50 -12.46 -8.82
N TYR A 73 13.90 -11.65 -7.95
CA TYR A 73 13.55 -10.25 -8.24
C TYR A 73 14.65 -9.22 -7.92
N ILE A 74 15.68 -9.58 -7.13
CA ILE A 74 16.77 -8.67 -6.72
C ILE A 74 17.94 -8.70 -7.73
N ARG A 75 17.83 -9.43 -8.84
CA ARG A 75 18.89 -9.58 -9.85
C ARG A 75 18.54 -8.82 -11.12
#